data_AF-A0A1E1M9T4-F1
#
_entry.id   AF-A0A1E1M9T4-F1
#
_cell.length_a   1.000
_cell.length_b   1.000
_cell.length_c   1.000
_cell.angle_alpha   90.00
_cell.angle_beta   90.00
_cell.angle_gamma   90.00
#
_symmetry.space_group_name_H-M   'P 1'
#
loop_
_entity.id
_entity.type
_entity.pdbx_description
1 polymer ?
#
loop_
_entity_poly.entity_id
_entity_poly.type
_entity_poly.pdbx_seq_one_letter_code
_entity_poly.pdbx_strand_id
1 'polypeptide(L)'
;MAMRASNSKALASALRTGRNALARRHESHATLRAFSSTPRAQVVVAPTPDTPNMRYAQRAPDPPGGLHSPTVNPADKYASKADDMHRYGSWLMGCLPKYIQQFSVWKDELVIYISPAGVTPVFSFLKYNTAAEFTQVSDITAVDFPTRDQRFEVVWNLLSVRHNSRIRVKTYADEASPIASITDLYDGANWYEREVYDMFGVFFVGHPDLRRIMTDYGFDGHPLRKDFPLTGYTEIRYDEEKKRIVVEPLELTQAFRNFEGGTAAWEQVGPGVDRKPETFQLPIAKPEEKKEEPKK
;
A
#
# COMPACT_ATOMS: atom_id res chain seq x y z
N MET A 1 52.68 13.05 -72.88
CA MET A 1 51.80 11.93 -73.28
C MET A 1 50.36 12.42 -73.19
N ALA A 2 49.79 12.85 -74.32
CA ALA A 2 48.85 12.08 -75.15
C ALA A 2 47.41 12.15 -74.57
N MET A 3 46.63 13.15 -75.02
CA MET A 3 45.57 13.04 -76.06
C MET A 3 44.30 12.33 -75.57
N ARG A 4 43.21 13.08 -75.35
CA ARG A 4 42.14 13.41 -76.33
C ARG A 4 41.13 12.27 -76.57
N ALA A 5 39.96 12.48 -75.99
CA ALA A 5 38.66 12.46 -76.66
C ALA A 5 38.19 11.25 -77.49
N SER A 6 37.01 10.78 -77.07
CA SER A 6 35.85 10.44 -77.89
C SER A 6 35.70 9.03 -78.47
N ASN A 7 34.45 8.57 -78.37
CA ASN A 7 33.73 7.71 -79.33
C ASN A 7 34.22 6.25 -79.50
N SER A 8 33.37 5.27 -79.79
CA SER A 8 31.91 5.12 -79.67
C SER A 8 31.55 3.70 -80.15
N LYS A 9 30.33 3.22 -79.84
CA LYS A 9 29.66 2.05 -80.47
C LYS A 9 30.25 0.66 -80.10
N ALA A 10 29.51 -0.44 -80.16
CA ALA A 10 28.05 -0.70 -80.11
C ALA A 10 27.81 -2.23 -80.05
N LEU A 11 26.54 -2.64 -80.09
CA LEU A 11 25.99 -4.00 -80.34
C LEU A 11 25.82 -4.89 -79.09
N ALA A 12 24.69 -5.57 -78.88
CA ALA A 12 23.37 -5.48 -79.55
C ALA A 12 22.25 -6.17 -78.72
N SER A 13 20.99 -5.75 -78.95
CA SER A 13 19.71 -6.52 -78.88
C SER A 13 19.33 -7.34 -77.62
N ALA A 14 18.06 -7.52 -77.23
CA ALA A 14 16.80 -7.28 -77.94
C ALA A 14 15.59 -7.01 -77.00
N LEU A 15 14.73 -6.07 -77.43
CA LEU A 15 13.25 -6.07 -77.38
C LEU A 15 12.49 -6.83 -76.26
N ARG A 16 11.68 -6.09 -75.48
CA ARG A 16 10.20 -6.14 -75.57
C ARG A 16 9.50 -4.93 -74.91
N THR A 17 8.32 -4.62 -75.44
CA THR A 17 7.35 -3.54 -75.14
C THR A 17 6.89 -3.46 -73.68
N GLY A 18 6.47 -2.31 -73.13
CA GLY A 18 5.99 -1.09 -73.80
C GLY A 18 5.99 0.22 -72.97
N ARG A 19 5.44 1.27 -73.59
CA ARG A 19 5.49 2.71 -73.23
C ARG A 19 4.66 3.12 -71.99
N ASN A 20 4.80 4.32 -71.40
CA ASN A 20 5.96 5.21 -71.13
C ASN A 20 5.46 6.47 -70.35
N ALA A 21 5.98 6.76 -69.16
CA ALA A 21 6.08 8.10 -68.51
C ALA A 21 6.79 7.89 -67.14
N LEU A 22 8.06 8.27 -66.93
CA LEU A 22 8.62 9.62 -66.76
C LEU A 22 7.94 10.43 -65.64
N ALA A 23 8.64 10.93 -64.59
CA ALA A 23 10.09 10.88 -64.30
C ALA A 23 10.45 11.28 -62.85
N ARG A 24 11.72 10.97 -62.46
CA ARG A 24 12.57 11.62 -61.42
C ARG A 24 12.15 11.45 -59.93
N ARG A 25 13.04 10.93 -59.07
CA ARG A 25 14.09 11.63 -58.26
C ARG A 25 13.48 12.76 -57.39
N HIS A 26 13.73 12.95 -56.09
CA HIS A 26 14.69 12.45 -55.08
C HIS A 26 14.09 12.86 -53.68
N GLU A 27 14.51 12.47 -52.47
CA GLU A 27 15.63 11.68 -51.93
C GLU A 27 15.19 10.99 -50.59
N SER A 28 16.07 10.84 -49.58
CA SER A 28 15.81 10.26 -48.24
C SER A 28 15.15 11.23 -47.24
N HIS A 29 14.09 10.79 -46.55
CA HIS A 29 13.54 11.49 -45.37
C HIS A 29 14.11 10.93 -44.05
N ALA A 30 14.85 11.75 -43.32
CA ALA A 30 15.15 11.51 -41.91
C ALA A 30 13.89 11.76 -41.06
N THR A 31 13.48 10.77 -40.27
CA THR A 31 12.28 10.85 -39.41
C THR A 31 12.57 11.54 -38.08
N LEU A 32 12.72 12.86 -38.13
CA LEU A 32 12.66 13.70 -36.93
C LEU A 32 11.22 13.69 -36.37
N ARG A 33 11.02 13.04 -35.21
CA ARG A 33 9.78 13.15 -34.44
C ARG A 33 9.69 14.53 -33.80
N ALA A 34 9.04 15.47 -34.49
CA ALA A 34 8.66 16.75 -33.90
C ALA A 34 7.60 16.54 -32.81
N PHE A 35 7.80 17.14 -31.63
CA PHE A 35 6.77 17.21 -30.60
C PHE A 35 5.61 18.08 -31.11
N SER A 36 4.42 17.48 -31.25
CA SER A 36 3.20 18.24 -31.52
C SER A 36 2.77 18.96 -30.24
N SER A 37 3.14 20.24 -30.12
CA SER A 37 2.47 21.13 -29.18
C SER A 37 1.08 21.43 -29.72
N THR A 38 0.06 20.69 -29.28
CA THR A 38 -1.31 21.08 -29.55
C THR A 38 -1.56 22.45 -28.91
N PRO A 39 -1.96 23.49 -29.67
CA PRO A 39 -2.38 24.72 -29.05
C PRO A 39 -3.60 24.38 -28.20
N ARG A 40 -3.48 24.57 -26.89
CA ARG A 40 -4.59 24.39 -25.95
C ARG A 40 -5.61 25.47 -26.25
N ALA A 41 -6.52 25.19 -27.19
CA ALA A 41 -7.63 26.06 -27.50
C ALA A 41 -8.36 26.31 -26.19
N GLN A 42 -8.31 27.55 -25.70
CA GLN A 42 -9.25 28.02 -24.71
C GLN A 42 -10.60 28.03 -25.42
N VAL A 43 -11.31 26.91 -25.33
CA VAL A 43 -12.72 26.83 -25.70
C VAL A 43 -13.47 27.59 -24.62
N VAL A 44 -13.42 28.92 -24.73
CA VAL A 44 -14.41 29.80 -24.13
C VAL A 44 -15.70 29.46 -24.86
N VAL A 45 -16.49 28.56 -24.27
CA VAL A 45 -17.84 28.26 -24.74
C VAL A 45 -18.64 29.53 -24.51
N ALA A 46 -18.67 30.41 -25.51
CA ALA A 46 -19.68 31.44 -25.60
C ALA A 46 -21.04 30.73 -25.56
N PRO A 47 -22.00 31.18 -24.73
CA PRO A 47 -23.28 30.51 -24.61
C PRO A 47 -24.03 30.61 -25.95
N THR A 48 -24.01 29.51 -26.70
CA THR A 48 -24.90 29.37 -27.86
C THR A 48 -26.34 29.26 -27.35
N PRO A 49 -27.33 29.84 -28.07
CA PRO A 49 -28.71 29.88 -27.58
C PRO A 49 -29.30 28.49 -27.30
N ASP A 50 -28.80 27.46 -27.98
CA ASP A 50 -29.24 26.06 -27.82
C ASP A 50 -28.48 25.27 -26.73
N THR A 51 -27.49 25.86 -26.04
CA THR A 51 -26.83 25.19 -24.90
C THR A 51 -27.60 25.48 -23.60
N PRO A 52 -28.30 24.49 -23.01
CA PRO A 52 -29.02 24.71 -21.76
C PRO A 52 -28.03 25.03 -20.65
N ASN A 53 -28.27 26.14 -19.94
CA ASN A 53 -27.46 26.53 -18.80
C ASN A 53 -27.54 25.46 -17.70
N MET A 54 -26.42 24.81 -17.38
CA MET A 54 -26.37 23.72 -16.40
C MET A 54 -26.82 24.11 -14.97
N ARG A 55 -26.92 25.42 -14.65
CA ARG A 55 -27.56 25.88 -13.39
C ARG A 55 -29.09 25.76 -13.40
N TYR A 56 -29.70 25.76 -14.58
CA TYR A 56 -31.15 25.63 -14.80
C TYR A 56 -31.53 24.32 -15.50
N ALA A 57 -30.56 23.47 -15.83
CA ALA A 57 -30.80 22.14 -16.37
C ALA A 57 -31.65 21.34 -15.38
N GLN A 58 -32.85 20.98 -15.81
CA GLN A 58 -33.79 20.22 -15.01
C GLN A 58 -33.16 18.85 -14.76
N ARG A 59 -32.89 18.52 -13.48
CA ARG A 59 -32.39 17.19 -13.10
C ARG A 59 -33.38 16.16 -13.63
N ALA A 60 -32.86 15.03 -14.13
CA ALA A 60 -33.72 13.94 -14.55
C ALA A 60 -34.70 13.62 -13.41
N PRO A 61 -36.01 13.53 -13.68
CA PRO A 61 -36.98 13.24 -12.63
C PRO A 61 -36.61 11.91 -11.98
N ASP A 62 -36.74 11.83 -10.65
CA ASP A 62 -36.45 10.61 -9.91
C ASP A 62 -37.22 9.43 -10.52
N PRO A 63 -36.63 8.22 -10.61
CA PRO A 63 -37.29 7.06 -11.19
C PRO A 63 -38.67 6.85 -10.55
N PRO A 64 -39.73 6.58 -11.35
CA PRO A 64 -41.07 6.37 -10.80
C PRO A 64 -41.07 5.15 -9.86
N GLY A 65 -41.13 5.41 -8.56
CA GLY A 65 -40.92 4.42 -7.48
C GLY A 65 -39.88 4.83 -6.43
N GLY A 66 -39.07 5.87 -6.69
CA GLY A 66 -38.00 6.33 -5.80
C GLY A 66 -36.77 5.43 -5.82
N LEU A 67 -35.73 5.83 -5.08
CA LEU A 67 -34.50 5.03 -4.96
C LEU A 67 -34.71 3.87 -3.99
N HIS A 68 -35.10 2.70 -4.51
CA HIS A 68 -35.19 1.48 -3.71
C HIS A 68 -33.80 0.83 -3.55
N SER A 69 -33.31 0.77 -2.31
CA SER A 69 -32.13 -0.01 -1.93
C SER A 69 -32.47 -0.96 -0.78
N PRO A 70 -32.08 -2.25 -0.84
CA PRO A 70 -32.37 -3.20 0.22
C PRO A 70 -31.45 -2.96 1.42
N THR A 71 -32.02 -3.00 2.63
CA THR A 71 -31.24 -2.96 3.87
C THR A 71 -30.53 -4.29 4.08
N VAL A 72 -29.22 -4.33 3.79
CA VAL A 72 -28.36 -5.51 3.94
C VAL A 72 -27.14 -5.14 4.79
N ASN A 73 -26.72 -6.02 5.70
CA ASN A 73 -25.49 -5.79 6.45
C ASN A 73 -24.28 -6.03 5.54
N PRO A 74 -23.39 -5.04 5.30
CA PRO A 74 -22.26 -5.19 4.39
C PRO A 74 -21.25 -6.25 4.85
N ALA A 75 -21.26 -6.66 6.12
CA ALA A 75 -20.41 -7.72 6.64
C ALA A 75 -20.82 -9.13 6.16
N ASP A 76 -22.08 -9.34 5.75
CA ASP A 76 -22.60 -10.67 5.38
C ASP A 76 -21.97 -11.20 4.08
N LYS A 77 -21.51 -10.29 3.21
CA LYS A 77 -20.72 -10.57 2.02
C LYS A 77 -19.47 -11.43 2.28
N TYR A 78 -18.91 -11.37 3.49
CA TYR A 78 -17.65 -12.03 3.82
C TYR A 78 -17.82 -13.39 4.50
N ALA A 79 -19.05 -13.80 4.83
CA ALA A 79 -19.30 -15.03 5.58
C ALA A 79 -18.71 -16.28 4.90
N SER A 80 -18.88 -16.43 3.58
CA SER A 80 -18.32 -17.56 2.82
C SER A 80 -16.79 -17.56 2.75
N LYS A 81 -16.15 -16.38 2.77
CA LYS A 81 -14.68 -16.26 2.78
C LYS A 81 -14.09 -16.53 4.16
N ALA A 82 -14.84 -16.28 5.23
CA ALA A 82 -14.35 -16.41 6.60
C ALA A 82 -13.87 -17.85 6.88
N ASP A 83 -14.66 -18.86 6.49
CA ASP A 83 -14.32 -20.28 6.61
C ASP A 83 -12.97 -20.63 5.96
N ASP A 84 -12.77 -20.20 4.72
CA ASP A 84 -11.55 -20.46 3.95
C ASP A 84 -10.33 -19.74 4.57
N MET A 85 -10.50 -18.50 5.06
CA MET A 85 -9.44 -17.76 5.76
C MET A 85 -9.04 -18.42 7.09
N HIS A 86 -10.00 -18.95 7.87
CA HIS A 86 -9.69 -19.69 9.10
C HIS A 86 -9.00 -21.03 8.81
N ARG A 87 -9.42 -21.75 7.75
CA ARG A 87 -8.73 -22.97 7.28
C ARG A 87 -7.30 -22.67 6.85
N TYR A 88 -7.08 -21.59 6.12
CA TYR A 88 -5.75 -21.18 5.67
C TYR A 88 -4.85 -20.72 6.84
N GLY A 89 -5.40 -19.96 7.80
CA GLY A 89 -4.69 -19.58 9.03
C GLY A 89 -4.27 -20.80 9.89
N SER A 90 -5.18 -21.77 10.05
CA SER A 90 -4.90 -23.04 10.73
C SER A 90 -3.85 -23.89 10.00
N TRP A 91 -3.90 -23.94 8.65
CA TRP A 91 -2.89 -24.61 7.84
C TRP A 91 -1.50 -23.96 8.01
N LEU A 92 -1.40 -22.62 7.95
CA LEU A 92 -0.14 -21.90 8.17
C LEU A 92 0.44 -22.17 9.57
N MET A 93 -0.41 -22.14 10.60
CA MET A 93 -0.02 -22.50 11.97
C MET A 93 0.47 -23.95 12.07
N GLY A 94 -0.15 -24.89 11.36
CA GLY A 94 0.29 -26.28 11.27
C GLY A 94 1.63 -26.46 10.54
N CYS A 95 1.94 -25.61 9.55
CA CYS A 95 3.23 -25.63 8.86
C CYS A 95 4.39 -25.02 9.68
N LEU A 96 4.13 -23.97 10.47
CA LEU A 96 5.16 -23.23 11.22
C LEU A 96 4.81 -23.02 12.72
N PRO A 97 4.52 -24.09 13.48
CA PRO A 97 4.07 -23.99 14.88
C PRO A 97 5.14 -23.43 15.84
N LYS A 98 6.41 -23.41 15.42
CA LYS A 98 7.53 -22.84 16.20
C LYS A 98 7.52 -21.30 16.23
N TYR A 99 6.98 -20.65 15.19
CA TYR A 99 7.10 -19.20 15.00
C TYR A 99 5.77 -18.47 15.07
N ILE A 100 4.68 -19.10 14.63
CA ILE A 100 3.32 -18.56 14.67
C ILE A 100 2.72 -18.81 16.05
N GLN A 101 2.39 -17.73 16.75
CA GLN A 101 1.79 -17.78 18.09
C GLN A 101 0.26 -17.90 18.01
N GLN A 102 -0.36 -17.08 17.16
CA GLN A 102 -1.80 -17.02 16.95
C GLN A 102 -2.10 -16.42 15.57
N PHE A 103 -3.34 -16.59 15.11
CA PHE A 103 -3.87 -15.85 13.96
C PHE A 103 -5.22 -15.23 14.32
N SER A 104 -5.59 -14.13 13.67
CA SER A 104 -6.93 -13.55 13.75
C SER A 104 -7.46 -13.26 12.35
N VAL A 105 -8.75 -13.50 12.15
CA VAL A 105 -9.46 -13.21 10.91
C VAL A 105 -10.52 -12.16 11.19
N TRP A 106 -10.55 -11.10 10.38
CA TRP A 106 -11.61 -10.10 10.43
C TRP A 106 -12.08 -9.77 9.02
N LYS A 107 -13.35 -10.08 8.73
CA LYS A 107 -13.94 -10.04 7.37
C LYS A 107 -13.12 -10.90 6.39
N ASP A 108 -12.37 -10.28 5.49
CA ASP A 108 -11.46 -10.92 4.54
C ASP A 108 -9.97 -10.64 4.81
N GLU A 109 -9.62 -10.07 5.96
CA GLU A 109 -8.22 -9.89 6.40
C GLU A 109 -7.78 -11.03 7.32
N LEU A 110 -6.76 -11.79 6.91
CA LEU A 110 -6.01 -12.70 7.77
C LEU A 110 -4.78 -12.00 8.35
N VAL A 111 -4.65 -12.04 9.67
CA VAL A 111 -3.52 -11.52 10.45
C VAL A 111 -2.84 -12.68 11.18
N ILE A 112 -1.51 -12.78 11.07
CA ILE A 112 -0.71 -13.77 11.79
C ILE A 112 0.27 -13.06 12.72
N TYR A 113 0.32 -13.52 13.97
CA TYR A 113 1.20 -13.01 15.01
C TYR A 113 2.38 -13.96 15.18
N ILE A 114 3.58 -13.42 15.04
CA ILE A 114 4.84 -14.16 15.08
C ILE A 114 5.81 -13.57 16.11
N SER A 115 6.68 -14.42 16.64
CA SER A 115 7.83 -13.98 17.44
C SER A 115 8.86 -13.25 16.55
N PRO A 116 9.58 -12.22 17.04
CA PRO A 116 10.64 -11.52 16.29
C PRO A 116 11.74 -12.44 15.76
N ALA A 117 12.08 -13.50 16.49
CA ALA A 117 13.04 -14.52 16.04
C ALA A 117 12.51 -15.36 14.86
N GLY A 118 11.22 -15.27 14.56
CA GLY A 118 10.53 -15.99 13.48
C GLY A 118 10.40 -15.20 12.18
N VAL A 119 10.85 -13.94 12.10
CA VAL A 119 10.68 -13.08 10.91
C VAL A 119 11.26 -13.73 9.66
N THR A 120 12.59 -13.86 9.55
CA THR A 120 13.24 -14.41 8.35
C THR A 120 12.69 -15.77 7.89
N PRO A 121 12.48 -16.79 8.76
CA PRO A 121 11.92 -18.07 8.31
C PRO A 121 10.44 -17.99 7.88
N VAL A 122 9.61 -17.17 8.53
CA VAL A 122 8.20 -17.01 8.14
C VAL A 122 8.10 -16.25 6.81
N PHE A 123 8.83 -15.15 6.63
CA PHE A 123 8.81 -14.40 5.37
C PHE A 123 9.42 -15.20 4.20
N SER A 124 10.42 -16.04 4.46
CA SER A 124 10.96 -16.97 3.45
C SER A 124 9.89 -18.00 3.03
N PHE A 125 9.19 -18.61 3.98
CA PHE A 125 8.08 -19.52 3.68
C PHE A 125 6.95 -18.82 2.90
N LEU A 126 6.54 -17.61 3.32
CA LEU A 126 5.54 -16.78 2.64
C LEU A 126 6.02 -16.20 1.30
N LYS A 127 7.29 -16.36 0.91
CA LYS A 127 7.78 -15.98 -0.42
C LYS A 127 7.84 -17.19 -1.36
N TYR A 128 8.33 -18.32 -0.86
CA TYR A 128 8.74 -19.47 -1.68
C TYR A 128 7.76 -20.65 -1.67
N ASN A 129 6.79 -20.73 -0.74
CA ASN A 129 5.81 -21.80 -0.74
C ASN A 129 4.74 -21.59 -1.82
N THR A 130 4.47 -22.61 -2.64
CA THR A 130 3.53 -22.53 -3.78
C THR A 130 2.08 -22.23 -3.39
N ALA A 131 1.65 -22.62 -2.19
CA ALA A 131 0.34 -22.30 -1.61
C ALA A 131 0.32 -20.95 -0.86
N ALA A 132 1.46 -20.26 -0.75
CA ALA A 132 1.60 -19.01 -0.04
C ALA A 132 2.56 -18.05 -0.77
N GLU A 133 2.43 -17.91 -2.10
CA GLU A 133 3.35 -17.09 -2.92
C GLU A 133 3.08 -15.58 -2.77
N PHE A 134 3.40 -14.99 -1.61
CA PHE A 134 3.30 -13.55 -1.36
C PHE A 134 4.54 -12.84 -1.91
N THR A 135 4.52 -12.54 -3.21
CA THR A 135 5.66 -11.97 -3.93
C THR A 135 5.89 -10.47 -3.68
N GLN A 136 4.87 -9.73 -3.21
CA GLN A 136 4.93 -8.28 -3.07
C GLN A 136 4.71 -7.84 -1.61
N VAL A 137 5.66 -7.09 -1.06
CA VAL A 137 5.41 -6.22 0.12
C VAL A 137 4.59 -5.03 -0.36
N SER A 138 3.45 -4.79 0.29
CA SER A 138 2.60 -3.63 0.02
C SER A 138 2.92 -2.44 0.93
N ASP A 139 3.29 -2.72 2.18
CA ASP A 139 3.55 -1.73 3.22
C ASP A 139 4.27 -2.41 4.43
N ILE A 140 5.11 -1.66 5.14
CA ILE A 140 5.65 -2.03 6.45
C ILE A 140 5.51 -0.82 7.38
N THR A 141 4.79 -1.01 8.47
CA THR A 141 4.47 0.03 9.44
C THR A 141 4.73 -0.46 10.86
N ALA A 142 4.81 0.46 11.82
CA ALA A 142 4.80 0.14 13.24
C ALA A 142 3.67 0.88 13.96
N VAL A 143 3.24 0.34 15.09
CA VAL A 143 2.23 0.94 15.96
C VAL A 143 2.76 0.96 17.39
N ASP A 144 2.73 2.12 18.02
CA ASP A 144 3.16 2.34 19.41
C ASP A 144 1.99 2.12 20.38
N PHE A 145 2.14 1.13 21.25
CA PHE A 145 1.24 0.77 22.35
C PHE A 145 2.01 0.89 23.69
N PRO A 146 2.08 2.09 24.30
CA PRO A 146 2.90 2.34 25.49
C PRO A 146 2.42 1.62 26.77
N THR A 147 1.26 0.95 26.72
CA THR A 147 0.71 0.14 27.82
C THR A 147 1.18 -1.32 27.81
N ARG A 148 2.02 -1.72 26.86
CA ARG A 148 2.56 -3.09 26.74
C ARG A 148 4.06 -3.12 27.00
N ASP A 149 4.53 -4.21 27.61
CA ASP A 149 5.97 -4.48 27.84
C ASP A 149 6.79 -4.52 26.54
N GLN A 150 6.15 -4.81 25.42
CA GLN A 150 6.72 -4.69 24.08
C GLN A 150 5.97 -3.54 23.39
N ARG A 151 6.57 -2.35 23.48
CA ARG A 151 5.96 -1.07 23.10
C ARG A 151 5.52 -1.02 21.65
N PHE A 152 6.31 -1.56 20.72
CA PHE A 152 6.05 -1.46 19.28
C PHE A 152 5.44 -2.75 18.73
N GLU A 153 4.42 -2.62 17.87
CA GLU A 153 3.87 -3.71 17.06
C GLU A 153 4.22 -3.43 15.60
N VAL A 154 5.17 -4.19 15.01
CA VAL A 154 5.58 -4.03 13.61
C VAL A 154 4.70 -4.90 12.73
N VAL A 155 4.20 -4.31 11.66
CA VAL A 155 3.15 -4.83 10.79
C VAL A 155 3.63 -4.81 9.36
N TRP A 156 3.67 -5.98 8.73
CA TRP A 156 3.92 -6.11 7.29
C TRP A 156 2.62 -6.48 6.60
N ASN A 157 2.27 -5.74 5.54
CA ASN A 157 1.15 -6.05 4.67
C ASN A 157 1.71 -6.65 3.36
N LEU A 158 1.38 -7.91 3.07
CA LEU A 158 1.85 -8.62 1.88
C LEU A 158 0.70 -8.90 0.90
N LEU A 159 1.04 -9.01 -0.39
CA LEU A 159 0.15 -9.37 -1.49
C LEU A 159 0.73 -10.53 -2.30
N SER A 160 -0.08 -11.58 -2.48
CA SER A 160 0.14 -12.59 -3.49
C SER A 160 -0.57 -12.17 -4.77
N VAL A 161 0.21 -11.84 -5.80
CA VAL A 161 -0.34 -11.46 -7.11
C VAL A 161 -0.99 -12.66 -7.82
N ARG A 162 -0.41 -13.87 -7.65
CA ARG A 162 -0.93 -15.10 -8.25
C ARG A 162 -2.28 -15.52 -7.67
N HIS A 163 -2.41 -15.47 -6.35
CA HIS A 163 -3.61 -15.91 -5.64
C HIS A 163 -4.56 -14.74 -5.31
N ASN A 164 -4.25 -13.53 -5.79
CA ASN A 164 -4.95 -12.26 -5.50
C ASN A 164 -5.41 -12.13 -4.03
N SER A 165 -4.51 -12.48 -3.12
CA SER A 165 -4.80 -12.64 -1.70
C SER A 165 -3.81 -11.83 -0.87
N ARG A 166 -4.29 -11.23 0.23
CA ARG A 166 -3.48 -10.42 1.14
C ARG A 166 -3.32 -11.12 2.48
N ILE A 167 -2.19 -10.90 3.12
CA ILE A 167 -1.93 -11.35 4.49
C ILE A 167 -1.21 -10.26 5.26
N ARG A 168 -1.54 -10.12 6.54
CA ARG A 168 -0.85 -9.23 7.47
C ARG A 168 -0.03 -10.06 8.44
N VAL A 169 1.26 -9.82 8.49
CA VAL A 169 2.17 -10.44 9.48
C VAL A 169 2.48 -9.40 10.54
N LYS A 170 2.53 -9.82 11.80
CA LYS A 170 2.79 -8.93 12.93
C LYS A 170 3.82 -9.50 13.90
N THR A 171 4.78 -8.67 14.29
CA THR A 171 5.66 -8.91 15.46
C THR A 171 5.46 -7.82 16.49
N TYR A 172 6.07 -8.03 17.64
CA TYR A 172 6.26 -7.03 18.68
C TYR A 172 7.74 -6.70 18.82
N ALA A 173 8.08 -5.53 19.34
CA ALA A 173 9.45 -5.13 19.68
C ALA A 173 9.45 -4.12 20.83
N ASP A 174 10.63 -3.99 21.43
CA ASP A 174 10.96 -3.00 22.44
C ASP A 174 11.86 -1.91 21.84
N GLU A 175 12.12 -0.83 22.56
CA GLU A 175 12.94 0.28 22.07
C GLU A 175 14.41 -0.11 21.83
N ALA A 176 14.94 -1.06 22.60
CA ALA A 176 16.31 -1.55 22.48
C ALA A 176 16.41 -2.91 21.75
N SER A 177 15.30 -3.62 21.56
CA SER A 177 15.30 -4.97 20.99
C SER A 177 15.24 -4.94 19.47
N PRO A 178 16.28 -5.39 18.74
CA PRO A 178 16.27 -5.37 17.30
C PRO A 178 15.37 -6.44 16.68
N ILE A 179 14.83 -6.14 15.51
CA ILE A 179 14.12 -7.09 14.64
C ILE A 179 15.06 -7.50 13.49
N ALA A 180 14.92 -8.71 12.93
CA ALA A 180 15.60 -9.07 11.70
C ALA A 180 14.99 -8.33 10.50
N SER A 181 15.84 -7.73 9.65
CA SER A 181 15.43 -7.13 8.38
C SER A 181 14.91 -8.19 7.40
N ILE A 182 14.00 -7.79 6.51
CA ILE A 182 13.54 -8.61 5.38
C ILE A 182 14.04 -8.10 4.02
N THR A 183 14.99 -7.16 3.96
CA THR A 183 15.52 -6.62 2.69
C THR A 183 16.09 -7.69 1.77
N ASP A 184 16.76 -8.71 2.32
CA ASP A 184 17.32 -9.84 1.57
C ASP A 184 16.23 -10.69 0.87
N LEU A 185 14.99 -10.63 1.37
CA LEU A 185 13.84 -11.29 0.79
C LEU A 185 13.02 -10.35 -0.10
N TYR A 186 12.97 -9.06 0.20
CA TYR A 186 12.17 -8.09 -0.55
C TYR A 186 12.90 -6.74 -0.64
N ASP A 187 13.46 -6.44 -1.82
CA ASP A 187 14.19 -5.19 -2.08
C ASP A 187 13.38 -3.93 -1.72
N GLY A 188 12.05 -3.99 -1.90
CA GLY A 188 11.12 -2.91 -1.56
C GLY A 188 11.00 -2.61 -0.05
N ALA A 189 11.39 -3.54 0.82
CA ALA A 189 11.34 -3.34 2.28
C ALA A 189 12.32 -2.28 2.78
N ASN A 190 13.42 -2.03 2.05
CA ASN A 190 14.51 -1.13 2.45
C ASN A 190 14.01 0.27 2.84
N TRP A 191 13.10 0.83 2.05
CA TRP A 191 12.59 2.18 2.30
C TRP A 191 11.63 2.23 3.50
N TYR A 192 10.77 1.22 3.64
CA TYR A 192 9.82 1.15 4.77
C TYR A 192 10.49 0.82 6.10
N GLU A 193 11.49 -0.08 6.14
CA GLU A 193 12.25 -0.36 7.37
C GLU A 193 13.01 0.87 7.87
N ARG A 194 13.54 1.69 6.95
CA ARG A 194 14.12 3.00 7.27
C ARG A 194 13.09 4.02 7.74
N GLU A 195 11.90 4.06 7.15
CA GLU A 195 10.81 4.92 7.61
C GLU A 195 10.35 4.54 9.02
N VAL A 196 10.19 3.25 9.30
CA VAL A 196 9.83 2.75 10.64
C VAL A 196 10.94 3.06 11.68
N TYR A 197 12.22 2.93 11.30
CA TYR A 197 13.34 3.37 12.13
C TYR A 197 13.30 4.89 12.41
N ASP A 198 13.03 5.72 11.41
CA ASP A 198 12.99 7.18 11.57
C ASP A 198 11.79 7.64 12.42
N MET A 199 10.61 7.06 12.18
CA MET A 199 9.36 7.47 12.82
C MET A 199 9.13 6.89 14.22
N PHE A 200 9.63 5.68 14.50
CA PHE A 200 9.41 4.97 15.77
C PHE A 200 10.70 4.56 16.50
N GLY A 201 11.85 4.52 15.82
CA GLY A 201 13.12 4.09 16.43
C GLY A 201 13.31 2.58 16.54
N VAL A 202 12.51 1.78 15.82
CA VAL A 202 12.70 0.32 15.79
C VAL A 202 13.94 -0.02 14.96
N PHE A 203 14.86 -0.79 15.54
CA PHE A 203 16.13 -1.14 14.89
C PHE A 203 16.04 -2.45 14.09
N PHE A 204 16.50 -2.43 12.84
CA PHE A 204 16.51 -3.61 11.95
C PHE A 204 17.94 -4.13 11.74
N VAL A 205 18.21 -5.35 12.20
CA VAL A 205 19.50 -6.05 12.02
C VAL A 205 19.53 -6.74 10.65
N GLY A 206 20.63 -6.54 9.92
CA GLY A 206 20.82 -7.04 8.55
C GLY A 206 20.46 -6.03 7.46
N HIS A 207 19.87 -4.89 7.82
CA HIS A 207 19.53 -3.84 6.85
C HIS A 207 20.80 -3.16 6.27
N PRO A 208 20.91 -2.95 4.94
CA PRO A 208 22.15 -2.50 4.30
C PRO A 208 22.54 -1.03 4.56
N ASP A 209 21.57 -0.14 4.78
CA ASP A 209 21.78 1.31 5.01
C ASP A 209 20.69 1.87 5.94
N LEU A 210 20.70 1.48 7.22
CA LEU A 210 19.67 1.91 8.17
C LEU A 210 19.95 3.33 8.65
N ARG A 211 19.29 4.31 8.03
CA ARG A 211 19.35 5.72 8.41
C ARG A 211 18.02 6.44 8.16
N ARG A 212 17.86 7.59 8.82
CA ARG A 212 16.74 8.54 8.67
C ARG A 212 16.44 8.87 7.21
N ILE A 213 15.22 9.31 6.94
CA ILE A 213 14.71 9.51 5.58
C ILE A 213 13.62 10.59 5.47
N MET A 214 12.74 10.71 6.46
CA MET A 214 11.66 11.70 6.51
C MET A 214 12.00 12.89 7.43
N THR A 215 12.76 12.65 8.52
CA THR A 215 13.17 13.72 9.45
C THR A 215 14.36 14.53 8.92
N ASP A 216 14.53 15.75 9.45
CA ASP A 216 15.71 16.57 9.17
C ASP A 216 16.99 15.91 9.71
N TYR A 217 18.13 16.23 9.10
CA TYR A 217 19.42 15.56 9.35
C TYR A 217 19.88 15.66 10.81
N GLY A 218 19.54 16.76 11.49
CA GLY A 218 19.88 17.01 12.90
C GLY A 218 18.71 16.83 13.88
N PHE A 219 17.60 16.23 13.44
CA PHE A 219 16.42 16.05 14.27
C PHE A 219 16.69 15.11 15.45
N ASP A 220 16.09 15.36 16.62
CA ASP A 220 16.21 14.49 17.79
C ASP A 220 14.84 13.91 18.20
N GLY A 221 14.84 12.64 18.59
CA GLY A 221 13.62 11.85 18.81
C GLY A 221 12.96 11.27 17.55
N HIS A 222 11.79 10.66 17.76
CA HIS A 222 11.04 9.85 16.79
C HIS A 222 9.56 10.32 16.73
N PRO A 223 9.09 10.97 15.65
CA PRO A 223 7.84 11.75 15.65
C PRO A 223 6.54 10.99 15.91
N LEU A 224 6.43 9.69 15.57
CA LEU A 224 5.17 8.95 15.66
C LEU A 224 4.99 8.18 16.98
N ARG A 225 5.96 8.29 17.89
CA ARG A 225 5.83 7.79 19.26
C ARG A 225 4.81 8.62 20.06
N LYS A 226 4.06 7.99 20.97
CA LYS A 226 2.96 8.61 21.73
C LYS A 226 3.38 9.58 22.83
N ASP A 227 4.65 9.57 23.21
CA ASP A 227 5.31 10.51 24.11
C ASP A 227 5.85 11.77 23.38
N PHE A 228 5.94 11.75 22.05
CA PHE A 228 6.41 12.89 21.26
C PHE A 228 5.32 13.97 21.11
N PRO A 229 5.59 15.26 21.39
CA PRO A 229 4.60 16.32 21.27
C PRO A 229 4.30 16.62 19.79
N LEU A 230 3.03 16.86 19.46
CA LEU A 230 2.56 17.12 18.09
C LEU A 230 3.33 18.24 17.36
N THR A 231 3.81 19.23 18.10
CA THR A 231 4.52 20.42 17.60
C THR A 231 6.04 20.26 17.58
N GLY A 232 6.58 19.17 18.12
CA GLY A 232 8.01 19.00 18.37
C GLY A 232 8.55 19.89 19.49
N TYR A 233 9.87 19.90 19.63
CA TYR A 233 10.61 20.64 20.67
C TYR A 233 11.29 21.92 20.16
N THR A 234 11.52 22.01 18.85
CA THR A 234 12.36 23.03 18.22
C THR A 234 11.67 23.64 17.01
N GLU A 235 11.87 24.93 16.81
CA GLU A 235 11.48 25.66 15.61
C GLU A 235 12.71 26.20 14.85
N ILE A 236 12.45 26.73 13.65
CA ILE A 236 13.46 27.16 12.71
C ILE A 236 13.17 28.59 12.28
N ARG A 237 14.15 29.50 12.50
CA ARG A 237 14.09 30.89 12.00
C ARG A 237 15.36 31.29 11.28
N TYR A 238 15.27 32.32 10.44
CA TYR A 238 16.46 32.98 9.90
C TYR A 238 16.99 34.00 10.90
N ASP A 239 18.30 33.99 11.12
CA ASP A 239 19.00 34.93 11.98
C ASP A 239 19.87 35.87 11.12
N GLU A 240 19.51 37.16 11.11
CA GLU A 240 20.17 38.16 10.27
C GLU A 240 21.61 38.46 10.73
N GLU A 241 21.88 38.43 12.04
CA GLU A 241 23.23 38.65 12.58
C GLU A 241 24.20 37.56 12.12
N LYS A 242 23.75 36.30 12.21
CA LYS A 242 24.54 35.12 11.82
C LYS A 242 24.42 34.78 10.33
N LYS A 243 23.54 35.47 9.59
CA LYS A 243 23.17 35.25 8.18
C LYS A 243 22.91 33.79 7.82
N ARG A 244 22.26 33.06 8.74
CA ARG A 244 21.98 31.63 8.60
C ARG A 244 20.67 31.26 9.27
N ILE A 245 20.17 30.09 8.91
CA ILE A 245 19.08 29.44 9.62
C ILE A 245 19.59 28.95 10.98
N VAL A 246 18.81 29.20 12.04
CA VAL A 246 19.06 28.72 13.40
C VAL A 246 17.88 27.87 13.87
N VAL A 247 18.19 26.88 14.70
CA VAL A 247 17.23 26.01 15.37
C VAL A 247 17.15 26.46 16.83
N GLU A 248 15.95 26.78 17.32
CA GLU A 248 15.71 27.30 18.66
C GLU A 248 14.56 26.53 19.34
N PRO A 249 14.40 26.60 20.68
CA PRO A 249 13.25 26.02 21.35
C PRO A 249 11.93 26.60 20.83
N LEU A 250 10.89 25.78 20.74
CA LEU A 250 9.58 26.14 20.19
C LEU A 250 8.85 27.22 21.01
N GLU A 251 8.43 28.33 20.37
CA GLU A 251 7.59 29.39 20.96
C GLU A 251 6.37 29.71 20.08
N LEU A 252 5.23 29.07 20.37
CA LEU A 252 3.99 29.26 19.60
C LEU A 252 3.21 30.51 20.03
N THR A 253 2.93 31.40 19.07
CA THR A 253 2.03 32.56 19.25
C THR A 253 0.60 32.19 19.64
N GLN A 254 0.14 31.01 19.20
CA GLN A 254 -1.11 30.38 19.63
C GLN A 254 -0.86 28.93 20.01
N ALA A 255 -1.12 28.58 21.28
CA ALA A 255 -1.04 27.20 21.75
C ALA A 255 -2.05 26.28 21.03
N PHE A 256 -1.63 25.03 20.80
CA PHE A 256 -2.52 23.98 20.31
C PHE A 256 -3.66 23.72 21.31
N ARG A 257 -4.88 23.53 20.79
CA ARG A 257 -6.09 23.25 21.60
C ARG A 257 -6.61 21.87 21.23
N ASN A 258 -6.51 20.92 22.14
CA ASN A 258 -7.14 19.61 21.98
C ASN A 258 -8.64 19.70 22.29
N PHE A 259 -9.46 19.07 21.44
CA PHE A 259 -10.92 19.01 21.64
C PHE A 259 -11.40 17.62 22.10
N GLU A 260 -10.48 16.73 22.43
CA GLU A 260 -10.76 15.37 22.92
C GLU A 260 -11.47 15.34 24.28
N GLY A 261 -11.42 16.42 25.05
CA GLY A 261 -12.24 16.60 26.26
C GLY A 261 -13.75 16.64 25.98
N GLY A 262 -14.17 16.77 24.72
CA GLY A 262 -15.56 16.64 24.27
C GLY A 262 -15.96 15.24 23.78
N THR A 263 -15.12 14.21 23.99
CA THR A 263 -15.46 12.83 23.65
C THR A 263 -16.66 12.33 24.47
N ALA A 264 -17.45 11.42 23.88
CA ALA A 264 -18.68 10.95 24.51
C ALA A 264 -18.38 10.08 25.75
N ALA A 265 -19.02 10.41 26.88
CA ALA A 265 -18.86 9.69 28.14
C ALA A 265 -19.51 8.29 28.17
N TRP A 266 -20.34 7.96 27.17
CA TRP A 266 -21.02 6.67 27.05
C TRP A 266 -20.35 5.81 25.98
N GLU A 267 -20.33 4.49 26.17
CA GLU A 267 -19.90 3.51 25.16
C GLU A 267 -20.70 3.72 23.85
N GLN A 268 -20.00 4.01 22.74
CA GLN A 268 -20.64 4.34 21.47
C GLN A 268 -21.03 3.11 20.63
N VAL A 269 -20.31 2.00 20.81
CA VAL A 269 -20.51 0.74 20.08
C VAL A 269 -20.32 -0.42 21.05
N GLY A 270 -21.31 -1.32 21.11
CA GLY A 270 -21.24 -2.52 21.96
C GLY A 270 -20.35 -3.64 21.39
N PRO A 271 -20.38 -4.85 21.98
CA PRO A 271 -19.43 -5.94 21.70
C PRO A 271 -19.49 -6.55 20.29
N GLY A 272 -20.45 -6.12 19.45
CA GLY A 272 -20.62 -6.61 18.08
C GLY A 272 -21.22 -8.02 18.01
N VAL A 273 -20.96 -8.71 16.90
CA VAL A 273 -21.43 -10.07 16.63
C VAL A 273 -20.23 -10.92 16.21
N ASP A 274 -19.99 -12.03 16.92
CA ASP A 274 -18.96 -12.98 16.53
C ASP A 274 -19.38 -13.71 15.24
N ARG A 275 -18.44 -13.84 14.31
CA ARG A 275 -18.64 -14.45 12.98
C ARG A 275 -17.67 -15.60 12.71
N LYS A 276 -17.07 -16.17 13.77
CA LYS A 276 -16.26 -17.39 13.66
C LYS A 276 -17.11 -18.54 13.11
N PRO A 277 -16.61 -19.31 12.13
CA PRO A 277 -17.32 -20.49 11.63
C PRO A 277 -17.52 -21.51 12.75
N GLU A 278 -18.64 -22.24 12.74
CA GLU A 278 -18.92 -23.32 13.71
C GLU A 278 -17.78 -24.35 13.76
N THR A 279 -17.10 -24.60 12.64
CA THR A 279 -15.92 -25.48 12.53
C THR A 279 -14.75 -25.07 13.44
N PHE A 280 -14.63 -23.77 13.78
CA PHE A 280 -13.54 -23.21 14.59
C PHE A 280 -13.99 -22.76 15.98
N GLN A 281 -15.27 -22.93 16.32
CA GLN A 281 -15.76 -22.75 17.68
C GLN A 281 -15.45 -24.02 18.49
N LEU A 282 -15.07 -23.85 19.76
CA LEU A 282 -14.81 -24.99 20.63
C LEU A 282 -16.12 -25.75 20.91
N PRO A 283 -16.14 -27.09 20.80
CA PRO A 283 -17.35 -27.86 21.03
C PRO A 283 -17.81 -27.70 22.48
N ILE A 284 -19.03 -27.22 22.67
CA ILE A 284 -19.64 -27.08 24.00
C ILE A 284 -19.82 -28.49 24.57
N ALA A 285 -19.29 -28.72 25.77
CA ALA A 285 -19.45 -29.98 26.47
C ALA A 285 -20.95 -30.28 26.65
N LYS A 286 -21.40 -31.49 26.30
CA LYS A 286 -22.79 -31.89 26.51
C LYS A 286 -23.10 -31.83 28.01
N PRO A 287 -24.24 -31.24 28.42
CA PRO A 287 -24.61 -31.23 29.84
C PRO A 287 -24.75 -32.68 30.32
N GLU A 288 -24.14 -33.00 31.47
CA GLU A 288 -24.26 -34.32 32.07
C GLU A 288 -25.73 -34.60 32.41
N GLU A 289 -26.21 -35.78 32.01
CA GLU A 289 -27.55 -36.23 32.37
C GLU A 289 -27.63 -36.35 33.89
N LYS A 290 -28.46 -35.50 34.51
CA LYS A 290 -28.78 -35.62 35.93
C LYS A 290 -29.39 -37.00 36.16
N LYS A 291 -28.63 -37.89 36.80
CA LYS A 291 -29.14 -39.16 37.31
C LYS A 291 -30.35 -38.85 38.17
N GLU A 292 -31.54 -39.25 37.72
CA GLU A 292 -32.74 -39.11 38.54
C GLU A 292 -32.53 -39.93 39.81
N GLU A 293 -32.54 -39.25 40.96
CA GLU A 293 -32.53 -39.95 42.24
C GLU A 293 -33.79 -40.83 42.31
N PRO A 294 -33.67 -42.12 42.66
CA PRO A 294 -34.83 -43.00 42.72
C PRO A 294 -35.82 -42.46 43.74
N LYS A 295 -37.00 -42.05 43.26
CA LYS A 295 -38.11 -41.58 44.10
C LYS A 295 -38.43 -42.66 45.14
N LYS A 296 -38.24 -42.31 46.42
CA LYS A 296 -38.64 -43.10 47.59
C LYS A 296 -40.15 -43.10 47.78
#